data_AF-A0A068NYH1-F1
#
_entry.id   AF-A0A068NYH1-F1
#
_cell.length_a   1.000
_cell.length_b   1.000
_cell.length_c   1.000
_cell.angle_alpha   90.00
_cell.angle_beta   90.00
_cell.angle_gamma   90.00
#
_symmetry.space_group_name_H-M   'P 1'
#
loop_
_entity.id
_entity.type
_entity.pdbx_description
1 polymer ?
#
loop_
_entity_poly.entity_id
_entity_poly.type
_entity_poly.pdbx_seq_one_letter_code
_entity_poly.pdbx_strand_id
1 'polypeptide(L)'
;MLPVPDPEPDYEEAMDPVEPTSHEYRAAIEALSMWQQERDRLFFRSPDVGPDPYELPYTLSNVSPTDLARAFERLLKKAQPEQMEHLSKPRKSLADQMEVVLLAISFEWRSLEQLVVEPFTRSDAVYWFLALLELIRLGQVRARLNEDGVEFARA
;
A
#
# COMPACT_ATOMS: atom_id res chain seq x y z
N MET A 1 -22.62 18.95 -73.28
CA MET A 1 -21.33 19.07 -72.59
C MET A 1 -21.46 18.40 -71.24
N LEU A 2 -20.58 17.47 -70.91
CA LEU A 2 -20.55 16.83 -69.58
C LEU A 2 -19.81 17.74 -68.58
N PRO A 3 -20.22 17.77 -67.30
CA PRO A 3 -19.52 18.56 -66.27
C PRO A 3 -18.12 18.00 -66.05
N VAL A 4 -17.13 18.88 -65.92
CA VAL A 4 -15.76 18.51 -65.54
C VAL A 4 -15.78 18.23 -64.03
N PRO A 5 -15.22 17.11 -63.54
CA PRO A 5 -15.13 16.85 -62.11
C PRO A 5 -14.21 17.88 -61.44
N ASP A 6 -14.59 18.33 -60.24
CA ASP A 6 -13.73 19.17 -59.40
C ASP A 6 -12.41 18.43 -59.10
N PRO A 7 -11.27 19.14 -59.08
CA PRO A 7 -9.99 18.52 -58.73
C PRO A 7 -10.06 18.02 -57.29
N GLU A 8 -9.69 16.75 -57.08
CA GLU A 8 -9.52 16.19 -55.75
C GLU A 8 -8.46 16.99 -54.98
N PRO A 9 -8.69 17.34 -53.69
CA PRO A 9 -7.69 18.03 -52.90
C PRO A 9 -6.44 17.15 -52.75
N ASP A 10 -5.29 17.75 -53.04
CA ASP A 10 -3.97 17.14 -52.90
C ASP A 10 -3.66 16.94 -51.41
N TYR A 11 -3.73 15.70 -50.94
CA TYR A 11 -3.49 15.34 -49.55
C TYR A 11 -2.09 14.78 -49.35
N GLU A 12 -1.03 15.51 -49.70
CA GLU A 12 0.33 15.03 -49.42
C GLU A 12 1.34 16.15 -49.18
N GLU A 13 1.06 17.05 -48.22
CA GLU A 13 2.14 17.65 -47.43
C GLU A 13 2.42 16.71 -46.24
N ALA A 14 3.30 15.74 -46.47
CA ALA A 14 3.90 14.99 -45.38
C ALA A 14 4.64 16.00 -44.49
N MET A 15 4.10 16.29 -43.30
CA MET A 15 4.85 17.03 -42.27
C MET A 15 6.18 16.32 -42.04
N ASP A 16 7.29 17.03 -42.25
CA ASP A 16 8.60 16.52 -41.90
C ASP A 16 8.60 16.06 -40.43
N PRO A 17 9.14 14.87 -40.13
CA PRO A 17 9.22 14.39 -38.76
C PRO A 17 10.07 15.35 -37.93
N VAL A 18 9.49 15.92 -36.88
CA VAL A 18 10.21 16.79 -35.94
C VAL A 18 11.37 16.01 -35.32
N GLU A 19 12.58 16.54 -35.45
CA GLU A 19 13.77 15.92 -34.86
C GLU A 19 13.64 15.79 -33.34
N PRO A 20 14.00 14.64 -32.74
CA PRO A 20 13.88 14.44 -31.31
C PRO A 20 14.89 15.31 -30.53
N THR A 21 14.40 16.28 -29.78
CA THR A 21 15.18 17.21 -28.92
C THR A 21 15.67 16.60 -27.60
N SER A 22 15.50 15.29 -27.41
CA SER A 22 15.89 14.56 -26.19
C SER A 22 17.36 14.79 -25.76
N HIS A 23 18.24 15.08 -26.71
CA HIS A 23 19.65 15.38 -26.47
C HIS A 23 19.90 16.67 -25.67
N GLU A 24 18.98 17.64 -25.74
CA GLU A 24 19.05 18.90 -24.99
C GLU A 24 18.90 18.69 -23.48
N TYR A 25 18.27 17.58 -23.07
CA TYR A 25 17.96 17.25 -21.67
C TYR A 25 18.97 16.29 -21.02
N ARG A 26 20.10 16.01 -21.68
CA ARG A 26 21.08 15.02 -21.21
C ARG A 26 21.54 15.27 -19.77
N ALA A 27 21.87 16.51 -19.43
CA ALA A 27 22.30 16.87 -18.07
C ALA A 27 21.20 16.63 -17.03
N ALA A 28 19.93 16.89 -17.38
CA ALA A 28 18.80 16.63 -16.50
C ALA A 28 18.55 15.12 -16.33
N ILE A 29 18.67 14.34 -17.42
CA ILE A 29 18.53 12.88 -17.39
C ILE A 29 19.61 12.25 -16.49
N GLU A 30 20.86 12.69 -16.61
CA GLU A 30 21.98 12.23 -15.80
C GLU A 30 21.77 12.57 -14.31
N ALA A 31 21.38 13.81 -14.01
CA ALA A 31 21.10 14.23 -12.64
C ALA A 31 19.94 13.45 -12.00
N LEU A 32 18.84 13.26 -12.74
CA LEU A 32 17.68 12.49 -12.27
C LEU A 32 18.04 11.01 -12.06
N SER A 33 18.87 10.43 -12.94
CA SER A 33 19.35 9.05 -12.80
C SER A 33 20.25 8.87 -11.57
N MET A 34 21.15 9.82 -11.31
CA MET A 34 21.97 9.82 -10.10
C MET A 34 21.13 9.93 -8.82
N TRP A 35 20.14 10.82 -8.80
CA TRP A 35 19.23 10.96 -7.66
C TRP A 35 18.34 9.73 -7.47
N GLN A 36 17.92 9.11 -8.56
CA GLN A 36 17.21 7.84 -8.51
C GLN A 36 18.08 6.75 -7.87
N GLN A 37 19.33 6.60 -8.32
CA GLN A 37 20.27 5.62 -7.74
C GLN A 37 20.56 5.88 -6.25
N GLU A 38 20.69 7.14 -5.85
CA GLU A 38 20.91 7.50 -4.45
C GLU A 38 19.67 7.22 -3.59
N ARG A 39 18.48 7.51 -4.14
CA ARG A 39 17.21 7.16 -3.52
C ARG A 39 17.04 5.64 -3.43
N ASP A 40 17.44 4.88 -4.44
CA ASP A 40 17.37 3.42 -4.44
C ASP A 40 18.35 2.80 -3.41
N ARG A 41 19.46 3.47 -3.10
CA ARG A 41 20.38 3.07 -2.01
C ARG A 41 19.85 3.38 -0.62
N LEU A 42 19.15 4.51 -0.45
CA LEU A 42 18.62 4.95 0.84
C LEU A 42 17.24 4.33 1.16
N PHE A 43 16.44 4.04 0.14
CA PHE A 43 15.13 3.44 0.25
C PHE A 43 15.15 2.09 -0.45
N PHE A 44 15.38 1.01 0.30
CA PHE A 44 15.21 -0.36 -0.18
C PHE A 44 13.73 -0.63 -0.55
N ARG A 45 13.36 -0.22 -1.75
CA ARG A 45 12.23 -0.72 -2.53
C ARG A 45 12.72 -0.81 -3.96
N SER A 46 13.37 -1.93 -4.29
CA SER A 46 13.58 -2.28 -5.69
C SER A 46 12.22 -2.64 -6.29
N PRO A 47 11.74 -1.95 -7.34
CA PRO A 47 10.52 -2.35 -8.02
C PRO A 47 10.73 -3.48 -9.05
N ASP A 48 11.96 -4.00 -9.22
CA ASP A 48 12.25 -4.85 -10.40
C ASP A 48 13.02 -6.16 -10.14
N VAL A 49 13.27 -6.57 -8.90
CA VAL A 49 13.81 -7.92 -8.62
C VAL A 49 13.20 -8.49 -7.33
N GLY A 50 12.04 -9.11 -7.45
CA GLY A 50 11.38 -9.89 -6.39
C GLY A 50 10.08 -10.47 -6.93
N PRO A 51 9.70 -11.71 -6.59
CA PRO A 51 8.59 -12.38 -7.25
C PRO A 51 7.29 -11.65 -6.88
N ASP A 52 6.30 -11.70 -7.78
CA ASP A 52 4.89 -11.28 -7.63
C ASP A 52 4.57 -10.28 -6.50
N PRO A 53 3.96 -9.09 -6.72
CA PRO A 53 3.56 -8.16 -5.64
C PRO A 53 2.70 -8.77 -4.51
N TYR A 54 2.25 -10.02 -4.65
CA TYR A 54 1.61 -10.85 -3.63
C TYR A 54 2.56 -11.73 -2.78
N GLU A 55 3.84 -11.81 -3.08
CA GLU A 55 4.83 -12.52 -2.28
C GLU A 55 5.32 -11.63 -1.13
N LEU A 56 4.89 -11.99 0.08
CA LEU A 56 5.35 -11.39 1.31
C LEU A 56 6.87 -11.62 1.42
N PRO A 57 7.70 -10.59 1.66
CA PRO A 57 9.17 -10.72 1.71
C PRO A 57 9.69 -11.58 2.88
N TYR A 58 8.78 -12.12 3.69
CA TYR A 58 9.04 -13.03 4.78
C TYR A 58 7.95 -14.11 4.78
N THR A 59 8.35 -15.35 5.00
CA THR A 59 7.41 -16.45 5.20
C THR A 59 6.74 -16.24 6.56
N LEU A 60 5.42 -16.04 6.58
CA LEU A 60 4.61 -16.19 7.79
C LEU A 60 4.70 -17.66 8.20
N SER A 61 5.77 -18.01 8.89
CA SER A 61 6.27 -19.39 8.99
C SER A 61 5.22 -20.35 9.55
N ASN A 62 4.28 -19.85 10.37
CA ASN A 62 3.25 -20.66 11.04
C ASN A 62 1.85 -20.00 11.12
N VAL A 63 1.53 -18.96 10.34
CA VAL A 63 0.22 -18.26 10.44
C VAL A 63 -0.51 -18.28 9.11
N SER A 64 -1.71 -18.88 9.08
CA SER A 64 -2.55 -18.88 7.88
C SER A 64 -3.47 -17.65 7.82
N PRO A 65 -3.98 -17.26 6.64
CA PRO A 65 -5.00 -16.22 6.51
C PRO A 65 -6.27 -16.51 7.35
N THR A 66 -6.64 -17.79 7.50
CA THR A 66 -7.78 -18.20 8.31
C THR A 66 -7.54 -17.92 9.80
N ASP A 67 -6.31 -18.06 10.29
CA ASP A 67 -5.98 -17.75 11.69
C ASP A 67 -6.09 -16.25 11.97
N LEU A 68 -5.63 -15.42 11.03
CA LEU A 68 -5.78 -13.96 11.08
C LEU A 68 -7.26 -13.55 11.04
N ALA A 69 -8.06 -14.17 10.17
CA ALA A 69 -9.49 -13.92 10.10
C ALA A 69 -10.18 -14.26 11.43
N ARG A 70 -9.84 -15.38 12.07
CA ARG A 70 -10.36 -15.75 13.40
C ARG A 70 -9.96 -14.75 14.49
N ALA A 71 -8.72 -14.26 14.47
CA ALA A 71 -8.29 -13.22 15.40
C ALA A 71 -9.10 -11.92 15.21
N PHE A 72 -9.34 -11.54 13.96
CA PHE A 72 -10.15 -10.37 13.62
C PHE A 72 -11.62 -10.54 14.04
N GLU A 73 -12.22 -11.71 13.81
CA GLU A 73 -13.57 -12.01 14.28
C GLU A 73 -13.72 -11.88 15.80
N ARG A 74 -12.72 -12.32 16.57
CA ARG A 74 -12.71 -12.15 18.04
C ARG A 74 -12.67 -10.67 18.43
N LEU A 75 -11.83 -9.89 17.77
CA LEU A 75 -11.78 -8.43 17.99
C LEU A 75 -13.13 -7.77 17.67
N LEU A 76 -13.77 -8.11 16.56
CA LEU A 76 -15.06 -7.53 16.16
C LEU A 76 -16.19 -7.83 17.15
N LYS A 77 -16.14 -8.95 17.87
CA LYS A 77 -17.13 -9.30 18.91
C LYS A 77 -17.06 -8.37 20.13
N LYS A 78 -15.91 -7.73 20.37
CA LYS A 78 -15.70 -6.77 21.47
C LYS A 78 -16.00 -5.32 21.08
N ALA A 79 -16.17 -5.05 19.79
CA ALA A 79 -16.43 -3.71 19.29
C ALA A 79 -17.79 -3.19 19.76
N GLN A 80 -17.81 -1.93 20.17
CA GLN A 80 -19.05 -1.25 20.52
C GLN A 80 -19.85 -0.88 19.26
N PRO A 81 -21.20 -0.85 19.37
CA PRO A 81 -22.03 -0.35 18.28
C PRO A 81 -21.64 1.07 17.91
N GLU A 82 -21.60 1.32 16.61
CA GLU A 82 -21.22 2.62 16.08
C GLU A 82 -22.30 3.64 16.47
N GLN A 83 -21.90 4.68 17.19
CA GLN A 83 -22.78 5.82 17.42
C GLN A 83 -22.94 6.51 16.07
N MET A 84 -24.19 6.71 15.62
CA MET A 84 -24.50 7.36 14.34
C MET A 84 -23.62 8.60 14.15
N GLU A 85 -22.61 8.49 13.29
CA GLU A 85 -21.66 9.58 13.11
C GLU A 85 -22.34 10.72 12.37
N HIS A 86 -22.17 11.93 12.90
CA HIS A 86 -22.47 13.15 12.17
C HIS A 86 -21.63 13.13 10.88
N LEU A 87 -22.26 13.44 9.74
CA LEU A 87 -21.72 13.42 8.37
C LEU A 87 -20.42 14.23 8.12
N SER A 88 -19.82 14.81 9.15
CA SER A 88 -18.74 15.80 9.08
C SER A 88 -17.41 15.35 9.68
N LYS A 89 -17.25 14.10 10.13
CA LYS A 89 -15.95 13.63 10.61
C LYS A 89 -14.98 13.38 9.44
N PRO A 90 -13.75 13.93 9.48
CA PRO A 90 -12.74 13.58 8.49
C PRO A 90 -12.43 12.09 8.55
N ARG A 91 -12.33 11.45 7.38
CA ARG A 91 -11.98 10.02 7.27
C ARG A 91 -10.57 9.81 7.82
N LYS A 92 -10.39 8.85 8.72
CA LYS A 92 -9.07 8.45 9.23
C LYS A 92 -8.21 7.93 8.06
N SER A 93 -7.00 8.44 7.92
CA SER A 93 -6.01 7.92 6.97
C SER A 93 -5.46 6.59 7.48
N LEU A 94 -5.31 5.61 6.59
CA LEU A 94 -4.67 4.34 6.93
C LEU A 94 -3.20 4.55 7.34
N ALA A 95 -2.51 5.51 6.73
CA ALA A 95 -1.12 5.83 7.06
C ALA A 95 -1.01 6.33 8.52
N ASP A 96 -1.88 7.26 8.93
CA ASP A 96 -1.92 7.74 10.32
C ASP A 96 -2.22 6.60 11.28
N GLN A 97 -3.13 5.68 10.89
CA GLN A 97 -3.44 4.52 11.69
C GLN A 97 -2.22 3.58 11.84
N MET A 98 -1.41 3.39 10.80
CA MET A 98 -0.18 2.58 10.90
C MET A 98 0.80 3.16 11.91
N GLU A 99 0.95 4.48 11.99
CA GLU A 99 1.80 5.13 13.01
C GLU A 99 1.28 4.82 14.43
N VAL A 100 -0.04 4.92 14.63
CA VAL A 100 -0.69 4.57 15.91
C VAL A 100 -0.44 3.11 16.28
N VAL A 101 -0.64 2.18 15.34
CA VAL A 101 -0.41 0.74 15.59
C VAL A 101 1.05 0.46 15.90
N LEU A 102 1.98 1.09 15.19
CA LEU A 102 3.43 0.89 15.39
C LEU A 102 3.91 1.44 16.75
N LEU A 103 3.29 2.51 17.26
CA LEU A 103 3.54 3.05 18.59
C LEU A 103 2.97 2.14 19.69
N ALA A 104 1.82 1.51 19.45
CA ALA A 104 1.16 0.63 20.41
C ALA A 104 1.80 -0.77 20.49
N ILE A 105 2.39 -1.25 19.39
CA ILE A 105 2.98 -2.59 19.35
C ILE A 105 4.36 -2.61 20.02
N SER A 106 4.53 -3.57 20.92
CA SER A 106 5.79 -3.78 21.66
C SER A 106 6.59 -4.94 21.09
N PHE A 107 7.79 -5.17 21.61
CA PHE A 107 8.58 -6.37 21.32
C PHE A 107 8.02 -7.64 22.01
N GLU A 108 7.08 -7.49 22.94
CA GLU A 108 6.36 -8.61 23.54
C GLU A 108 5.22 -9.09 22.63
N TRP A 109 5.06 -10.42 22.56
CA TRP A 109 3.97 -11.05 21.82
C TRP A 109 2.64 -10.84 22.53
N ARG A 110 1.67 -10.28 21.81
CA ARG A 110 0.32 -9.99 22.32
C ARG A 110 -0.75 -10.37 21.32
N SER A 111 -1.93 -10.74 21.81
CA SER A 111 -3.08 -10.99 20.93
C SER A 111 -3.60 -9.69 20.32
N LEU A 112 -4.32 -9.79 19.20
CA LEU A 112 -4.92 -8.62 18.54
C LEU A 112 -5.80 -7.80 19.50
N GLU A 113 -6.53 -8.47 20.38
CA GLU A 113 -7.45 -7.85 21.33
C GLU A 113 -6.72 -7.05 22.43
N GLN A 114 -5.48 -7.42 22.74
CA GLN A 114 -4.64 -6.71 23.71
C GLN A 114 -3.93 -5.49 23.08
N LEU A 115 -3.88 -5.40 21.76
CA LEU A 115 -3.26 -4.29 21.04
C LEU A 115 -4.20 -3.12 20.82
N VAL A 116 -5.51 -3.39 20.71
CA VAL A 116 -6.51 -2.34 20.47
C VAL A 116 -6.92 -1.71 21.80
N VAL A 117 -6.81 -0.39 21.89
CA VAL A 117 -7.20 0.37 23.08
C VAL A 117 -8.72 0.44 23.18
N GLU A 118 -9.29 0.02 24.30
CA GLU A 118 -10.72 0.14 24.59
C GLU A 118 -11.11 1.54 25.12
N PRO A 119 -12.32 2.05 24.81
CA PRO A 119 -13.35 1.46 23.95
C PRO A 119 -13.10 1.73 22.46
N PHE A 120 -13.53 0.82 21.59
CA PHE A 120 -13.39 0.97 20.12
C PHE A 120 -14.66 0.55 19.37
N THR A 121 -14.88 1.17 18.20
CA THR A 121 -15.99 0.82 17.28
C THR A 121 -15.58 -0.28 16.30
N ARG A 122 -16.57 -0.81 15.55
CA ARG A 122 -16.30 -1.78 14.47
C ARG A 122 -15.37 -1.18 13.40
N SER A 123 -15.57 0.09 13.06
CA SER A 123 -14.73 0.81 12.11
C SER A 123 -13.30 0.92 12.63
N ASP A 124 -13.11 1.27 13.90
CA ASP A 124 -11.77 1.29 14.52
C ASP A 124 -11.10 -0.08 14.43
N ALA A 125 -11.81 -1.16 14.76
CA ALA A 125 -11.27 -2.52 14.66
C ALA A 125 -10.81 -2.87 13.24
N VAL A 126 -11.56 -2.47 12.21
CA VAL A 126 -11.19 -2.65 10.79
C VAL A 126 -9.89 -1.89 10.48
N TYR A 127 -9.82 -0.60 10.84
CA TYR A 127 -8.62 0.21 10.58
C TYR A 127 -7.39 -0.32 11.31
N TRP A 128 -7.54 -0.75 12.56
CA TRP A 128 -6.49 -1.42 13.33
C TRP A 128 -5.99 -2.68 12.63
N PHE A 129 -6.89 -3.53 12.17
CA PHE A 129 -6.53 -4.78 11.50
C PHE A 129 -5.85 -4.54 10.15
N LEU A 130 -6.35 -3.62 9.32
CA LEU A 130 -5.74 -3.29 8.03
C LEU A 130 -4.35 -2.68 8.20
N ALA A 131 -4.18 -1.77 9.16
CA ALA A 131 -2.88 -1.19 9.46
C ALA A 131 -1.89 -2.26 9.93
N LEU A 132 -2.33 -3.20 10.77
CA LEU A 132 -1.51 -4.32 11.22
C LEU A 132 -1.09 -5.24 10.06
N LEU A 133 -2.00 -5.56 9.14
CA LEU A 133 -1.68 -6.36 7.95
C LEU A 133 -0.65 -5.66 7.05
N GLU A 134 -0.77 -4.35 6.88
CA GLU A 134 0.19 -3.57 6.11
C GLU A 134 1.56 -3.51 6.79
N LEU A 135 1.60 -3.33 8.11
CA LEU A 135 2.85 -3.37 8.89
C LEU A 135 3.50 -4.75 8.86
N ILE A 136 2.69 -5.81 8.89
CA ILE A 136 3.15 -7.17 8.62
C ILE A 136 3.76 -7.17 7.23
N ARG A 137 3.02 -6.80 6.17
CA ARG A 137 3.46 -6.78 4.76
C ARG A 137 4.80 -6.08 4.55
N LEU A 138 5.07 -5.02 5.33
CA LEU A 138 6.31 -4.24 5.31
C LEU A 138 7.46 -4.83 6.15
N GLY A 139 7.24 -5.95 6.83
CA GLY A 139 8.20 -6.61 7.71
C GLY A 139 8.44 -5.90 9.05
N GLN A 140 7.59 -4.93 9.42
CA GLN A 140 7.73 -4.16 10.66
C GLN A 140 7.08 -4.85 11.87
N VAL A 141 6.16 -5.78 11.60
CA VAL A 141 5.46 -6.57 12.61
C VAL A 141 5.56 -8.03 12.25
N ARG A 142 5.83 -8.87 13.26
CA ARG A 142 5.82 -10.32 13.14
C ARG A 142 4.52 -10.88 13.71
N ALA A 143 4.05 -11.95 13.11
CA ALA A 143 2.91 -12.72 13.60
C ALA A 143 3.34 -14.17 13.86
N ARG A 144 2.81 -14.78 14.92
CA ARG A 144 2.99 -16.21 15.22
C ARG A 144 1.68 -16.82 15.69
N LEU A 145 1.55 -18.13 15.50
CA LEU A 145 0.47 -18.92 16.07
C LEU A 145 0.92 -19.52 17.40
N ASN A 146 0.09 -19.37 18.43
CA ASN A 146 0.21 -19.98 19.75
C ASN A 146 -1.07 -20.80 20.06
N GLU A 147 -1.11 -21.51 21.18
CA GLU A 147 -2.25 -22.33 21.61
C GLU A 147 -3.57 -21.52 21.67
N ASP A 148 -3.51 -20.28 22.12
CA ASP A 148 -4.66 -19.38 22.28
C ASP A 148 -5.02 -18.60 20.99
N GLY A 149 -4.20 -18.69 19.95
CA GLY A 149 -4.42 -18.05 18.65
C GLY A 149 -3.22 -17.22 18.15
N VAL A 150 -3.49 -16.23 17.30
CA VAL A 150 -2.45 -15.40 16.68
C VAL A 150 -1.99 -14.29 17.62
N GLU A 151 -0.68 -14.17 17.76
CA GLU A 151 0.00 -13.11 18.50
C GLU A 151 0.89 -12.30 17.56
N PHE A 152 1.11 -11.03 17.93
CA PHE A 152 1.89 -10.08 17.17
C PHE A 152 2.94 -9.41 18.04
N ALA A 153 4.09 -9.10 17.46
CA ALA A 153 5.17 -8.36 18.10
C ALA A 153 5.91 -7.51 17.06
N ARG A 154 6.59 -6.46 17.52
CA ARG A 154 7.47 -5.64 16.69
C ARG A 154 8.63 -6.48 16.13
N ALA A 155 8.98 -6.26 14.87
CA ALA A 155 10.05 -6.98 14.17
C ALA A 155 11.46 -6.60 14.64
#